data_AF-A0A381WMB6-F1
#
_entry.id   AF-A0A381WMB6-F1
#
_cell.length_a   1.000
_cell.length_b   1.000
_cell.length_c   1.000
_cell.angle_alpha   90.00
_cell.angle_beta   90.00
_cell.angle_gamma   90.00
#
_symmetry.space_group_name_H-M   'P 1'
#
loop_
_entity.id
_entity.type
_entity.pdbx_description
1 polymer ?
#
loop_
_entity_poly.entity_id
_entity_poly.type
_entity_poly.pdbx_seq_one_letter_code
_entity_poly.pdbx_strand_id
1 'polypeptide(L)'
;MIIHKKVIKKENIGMVAYTEYTRDPRVRRYSEALIRHGYHVDCFVLKESTKPVTEIINGVKIHHLNSSQYRGVSNFSYIISYLRFFFLAFKALTKNISKNYSVIHVHNMPDFLVFTTLINKLFGSKVILDIHDNM
;
A
#
# COMPACT_ATOMS: atom_id res chain seq x y z
N MET A 1 40.05 -13.37 4.94
CA MET A 1 38.67 -13.66 4.50
C MET A 1 37.91 -12.33 4.43
N ILE A 2 37.90 -11.68 3.26
CA ILE A 2 37.27 -10.36 3.07
C ILE A 2 35.79 -10.61 2.78
N ILE A 3 34.93 -10.38 3.78
CA ILE A 3 33.48 -10.44 3.61
C ILE A 3 33.11 -9.24 2.72
N HIS A 4 32.82 -9.49 1.45
CA HIS A 4 32.16 -8.52 0.59
C HIS A 4 30.81 -8.19 1.23
N LYS A 5 30.73 -7.10 2.01
CA LYS A 5 29.46 -6.46 2.35
C LYS A 5 28.88 -5.96 1.02
N LYS A 6 28.05 -6.80 0.39
CA LYS A 6 27.19 -6.36 -0.71
C LYS A 6 26.41 -5.17 -0.16
N VAL A 7 26.64 -3.99 -0.71
CA VAL A 7 25.85 -2.80 -0.39
C VAL A 7 24.43 -3.12 -0.87
N ILE A 8 23.59 -3.63 0.02
CA ILE A 8 22.19 -3.92 -0.29
C ILE A 8 21.56 -2.54 -0.48
N LYS A 9 21.36 -2.15 -1.75
CA LYS A 9 20.55 -0.98 -2.10
C LYS A 9 19.23 -1.13 -1.37
N LYS A 10 18.85 -0.15 -0.54
CA LYS A 10 17.54 -0.19 0.14
C LYS A 10 16.45 -0.24 -0.91
N GLU A 11 15.71 -1.34 -0.96
CA GLU A 11 14.62 -1.51 -1.90
C GLU A 11 13.37 -0.78 -1.40
N ASN A 12 12.57 -0.29 -2.34
CA ASN A 12 11.29 0.34 -2.05
C ASN A 12 10.19 -0.72 -2.15
N ILE A 13 9.35 -0.80 -1.12
CA ILE A 13 8.19 -1.68 -1.04
C ILE A 13 6.93 -0.81 -0.99
N GLY A 14 5.99 -1.09 -1.90
CA GLY A 14 4.68 -0.47 -1.89
C GLY A 14 3.67 -1.36 -1.18
N MET A 15 2.82 -0.78 -0.35
CA MET A 15 1.71 -1.47 0.31
C MET A 15 0.41 -0.77 -0.10
N VAL A 16 -0.60 -1.51 -0.54
CA VAL A 16 -1.92 -0.96 -0.89
C VAL A 16 -2.96 -1.65 -0.04
N ALA A 17 -3.76 -0.88 0.72
CA ALA A 17 -4.80 -1.45 1.55
C ALA A 17 -6.00 -0.51 1.65
N TYR A 18 -7.20 -1.04 1.41
CA TYR A 18 -8.45 -0.32 1.64
C TYR A 18 -8.80 -0.33 3.14
N THR A 19 -8.01 0.37 3.93
CA THR A 19 -8.17 0.47 5.37
C THR A 19 -7.54 1.75 5.88
N GLU A 20 -7.84 2.13 7.11
CA GLU A 20 -7.10 3.15 7.84
C GLU A 20 -5.83 2.48 8.41
N TYR A 21 -4.66 3.07 8.18
CA TYR A 21 -3.37 2.47 8.57
C TYR A 21 -3.34 2.18 10.08
N THR A 22 -3.78 3.12 10.91
CA THR A 22 -3.75 2.96 12.37
C THR A 22 -4.64 1.82 12.87
N ARG A 23 -5.69 1.46 12.11
CA ARG A 23 -6.72 0.49 12.47
C ARG A 23 -6.46 -0.94 11.96
N ASP A 24 -5.58 -1.12 10.98
CA ASP A 24 -5.20 -2.46 10.51
C ASP A 24 -3.83 -2.90 11.07
N PRO A 25 -3.81 -3.75 12.12
CA PRO A 25 -2.56 -4.21 12.71
C PRO A 25 -1.73 -5.09 11.76
N ARG A 26 -2.32 -5.72 10.74
CA ARG A 26 -1.59 -6.58 9.80
C ARG A 26 -0.72 -5.73 8.89
N VAL A 27 -1.33 -4.74 8.22
CA VAL A 27 -0.60 -3.79 7.36
C VAL A 27 0.51 -3.12 8.15
N ARG A 28 0.21 -2.65 9.37
CA ARG A 28 1.22 -2.05 10.27
C ARG A 28 2.37 -3.00 10.57
N ARG A 29 2.08 -4.21 11.04
CA ARG A 29 3.12 -5.19 11.42
C ARG A 29 4.00 -5.56 10.24
N TYR A 30 3.42 -5.77 9.05
CA TYR A 30 4.19 -6.03 7.83
C TYR A 30 5.11 -4.86 7.49
N SER A 31 4.56 -3.64 7.42
CA SER A 31 5.32 -2.45 7.07
C SER A 31 6.43 -2.13 8.06
N GLU A 32 6.15 -2.19 9.36
CA GLU A 32 7.14 -1.93 10.40
C GLU A 32 8.22 -3.02 10.45
N ALA A 33 7.87 -4.28 10.17
CA ALA A 33 8.86 -5.35 10.03
C ALA A 33 9.80 -5.10 8.85
N LEU A 34 9.28 -4.67 7.70
CA LEU A 34 10.10 -4.30 6.54
C LEU A 34 11.02 -3.11 6.86
N ILE A 35 10.53 -2.08 7.56
CA ILE A 35 11.37 -0.97 8.02
C ILE A 35 12.53 -1.48 8.91
N ARG A 36 12.25 -2.37 9.87
CA ARG A 36 13.29 -2.96 10.74
C ARG A 36 14.36 -3.75 9.97
N HIS A 37 14.01 -4.31 8.81
CA HIS A 37 14.96 -5.01 7.93
C HIS A 37 15.64 -4.08 6.92
N GLY A 38 15.44 -2.76 7.02
CA GLY A 38 16.16 -1.76 6.24
C GLY A 38 15.49 -1.37 4.92
N TYR A 39 14.27 -1.84 4.63
CA TYR A 39 13.52 -1.43 3.44
C TYR A 39 12.97 -0.01 3.59
N HIS A 40 12.66 0.62 2.46
CA HIS A 40 11.78 1.79 2.42
C HIS A 40 10.35 1.32 2.13
N VAL A 41 9.38 1.80 2.91
CA VAL A 41 7.99 1.33 2.80
C VAL A 41 7.06 2.51 2.61
N ASP A 42 6.29 2.48 1.53
CA ASP A 42 5.18 3.40 1.28
C ASP A 42 3.85 2.66 1.40
N CYS A 43 2.92 3.18 2.21
CA CYS A 43 1.57 2.64 2.36
C CYS A 43 0.54 3.57 1.74
N PHE A 44 -0.26 3.07 0.80
CA PHE A 44 -1.39 3.77 0.18
C PHE A 44 -2.68 3.27 0.82
N VAL A 45 -3.27 4.11 1.67
CA VAL A 45 -4.36 3.76 2.60
C VAL A 45 -5.50 4.76 2.53
N LEU A 46 -6.62 4.46 3.17
CA LEU A 46 -7.75 5.37 3.30
C LEU A 46 -7.36 6.62 4.08
N LYS A 47 -8.13 7.68 3.87
CA LYS A 47 -8.05 8.90 4.65
C LYS A 47 -8.41 8.60 6.10
N GLU A 48 -7.57 9.07 7.01
CA GLU A 48 -7.85 9.13 8.43
C GLU A 48 -8.24 10.55 8.81
N SER A 49 -9.26 10.70 9.66
CA SER A 49 -9.67 12.02 10.13
C SER A 49 -8.50 12.69 10.85
N THR A 50 -8.34 14.00 10.68
CA THR A 50 -7.26 14.82 11.28
C THR A 50 -5.82 14.51 10.84
N LYS A 51 -5.59 13.51 9.98
CA LYS A 51 -4.26 13.18 9.47
C LYS A 51 -3.90 13.98 8.21
N PRO A 52 -2.62 14.35 8.03
CA PRO A 52 -2.15 15.00 6.80
C PRO A 52 -2.25 14.04 5.61
N VAL A 53 -2.13 14.56 4.39
CA VAL A 53 -2.13 13.74 3.16
C VAL A 53 -0.97 12.73 3.16
N THR A 54 0.14 13.06 3.80
CA THR A 54 1.28 12.17 3.97
C THR A 54 1.90 12.37 5.34
N GLU A 55 2.22 11.27 6.02
CA GLU A 55 2.96 11.28 7.29
C GLU A 55 3.96 10.12 7.33
N ILE A 56 4.85 10.12 8.33
CA ILE A 56 5.74 9.01 8.60
C ILE A 56 5.39 8.47 9.99
N ILE A 57 5.04 7.18 10.07
CA ILE A 57 4.76 6.48 11.32
C ILE A 57 5.75 5.33 11.44
N ASN A 58 6.54 5.29 12.51
CA ASN A 58 7.52 4.22 12.74
C ASN A 58 8.45 3.96 11.53
N GLY A 59 8.82 5.02 10.80
CA GLY A 59 9.65 4.95 9.58
C GLY A 59 8.90 4.59 8.29
N VAL A 60 7.63 4.15 8.38
CA VAL A 60 6.76 3.87 7.24
C VAL A 60 6.17 5.17 6.71
N LYS A 61 6.29 5.44 5.40
CA LYS A 61 5.67 6.61 4.77
C LYS A 61 4.23 6.29 4.39
N ILE A 62 3.29 6.98 5.01
CA ILE A 62 1.86 6.76 4.81
C ILE A 62 1.32 7.81 3.84
N HIS A 63 0.58 7.37 2.85
CA HIS A 63 -0.15 8.17 1.87
C HIS A 63 -1.65 8.00 2.10
N HIS A 64 -2.27 8.98 2.76
CA HIS A 64 -3.70 9.01 3.00
C HIS A 64 -4.42 9.46 1.72
N LEU A 65 -4.98 8.50 0.99
CA LEU A 65 -5.76 8.77 -0.20
C LEU A 65 -7.11 9.35 0.19
N ASN A 66 -7.59 10.37 -0.52
CA ASN A 66 -8.84 11.07 -0.22
C ASN A 66 -10.11 10.22 -0.55
N SER A 67 -10.19 9.05 0.07
CA SER A 67 -11.31 8.12 0.11
C SER A 67 -11.48 7.66 1.55
N SER A 68 -12.73 7.47 1.98
CA SER A 68 -13.06 7.01 3.32
C SER A 68 -13.85 5.72 3.21
N GLN A 69 -13.71 4.85 4.20
CA GLN A 69 -14.41 3.59 4.22
C GLN A 69 -15.92 3.84 4.24
N TYR A 70 -16.63 3.40 3.20
CA TYR A 70 -18.09 3.39 3.24
C TYR A 70 -18.57 2.34 4.25
N ARG A 71 -19.54 2.71 5.10
CA ARG A 71 -20.13 1.85 6.14
C ARG A 71 -21.67 1.82 6.11
N GLY A 72 -22.27 2.29 5.02
CA GLY A 72 -23.73 2.29 4.88
C GLY A 72 -24.26 0.97 4.30
N VAL A 73 -25.57 0.92 4.04
CA VAL A 73 -26.27 -0.29 3.56
C VAL A 73 -26.34 -0.40 2.03
N SER A 74 -25.91 0.63 1.29
CA SER A 74 -26.01 0.65 -0.17
C SER A 74 -24.85 -0.07 -0.84
N ASN A 75 -25.16 -1.18 -1.53
CA ASN A 75 -24.19 -1.92 -2.35
C ASN A 75 -23.57 -1.06 -3.45
N PHE A 76 -24.36 -0.18 -4.07
CA PHE A 76 -23.85 0.72 -5.11
C PHE A 76 -22.85 1.74 -4.55
N SER A 77 -23.10 2.26 -3.34
CA SER A 77 -22.17 3.16 -2.66
C SER A 77 -20.89 2.46 -2.23
N TYR A 78 -20.93 1.18 -1.88
CA TYR A 78 -19.72 0.37 -1.67
C TYR A 78 -18.88 0.27 -2.94
N ILE A 79 -19.50 -0.08 -4.07
CA ILE A 79 -18.82 -0.17 -5.36
C ILE A 79 -18.15 1.17 -5.71
N ILE A 80 -18.88 2.28 -5.58
CA ILE A 80 -18.31 3.63 -5.81
C ILE A 80 -17.13 3.91 -4.89
N SER A 81 -17.22 3.56 -3.61
CA SER A 81 -16.16 3.80 -2.64
C SER A 81 -14.88 3.00 -2.97
N TYR A 82 -15.05 1.74 -3.36
CA TYR A 82 -13.94 0.90 -3.82
C TYR A 82 -13.32 1.41 -5.12
N LEU A 83 -14.14 1.77 -6.12
CA LEU A 83 -13.65 2.33 -7.39
C LEU A 83 -12.93 3.66 -7.17
N ARG A 84 -13.46 4.53 -6.30
CA ARG A 84 -12.79 5.79 -5.94
C ARG A 84 -11.41 5.53 -5.36
N PHE A 85 -11.30 4.61 -4.39
CA PHE A 85 -10.00 4.26 -3.83
C PHE A 85 -9.07 3.64 -4.87
N PHE A 86 -9.57 2.74 -5.72
CA PHE A 86 -8.82 2.14 -6.81
C PHE A 86 -8.16 3.18 -7.70
N PHE A 87 -8.91 4.17 -8.20
CA PHE A 87 -8.35 5.21 -9.07
C PHE A 87 -7.33 6.10 -8.34
N LEU A 88 -7.56 6.40 -7.06
CA LEU A 88 -6.61 7.17 -6.27
C LEU A 88 -5.30 6.39 -6.04
N ALA A 89 -5.39 5.10 -5.70
CA ALA A 89 -4.24 4.24 -5.48
C ALA A 89 -3.45 4.01 -6.78
N PHE A 90 -4.15 3.71 -7.89
CA PHE A 90 -3.55 3.59 -9.22
C PHE A 90 -2.80 4.86 -9.63
N LYS A 91 -3.41 6.04 -9.46
CA LYS A 91 -2.77 7.32 -9.73
C LYS A 91 -1.56 7.57 -8.83
N ALA A 92 -1.66 7.25 -7.54
CA ALA A 92 -0.58 7.43 -6.58
C ALA A 92 0.62 6.53 -6.88
N LEU A 93 0.39 5.25 -7.19
CA LEU A 93 1.42 4.31 -7.59
C LEU A 93 2.10 4.72 -8.90
N THR A 94 1.31 5.16 -9.89
CA THR A 94 1.81 5.65 -11.18
C THR A 94 2.66 6.91 -11.01
N LYS A 95 2.24 7.86 -10.16
CA LYS A 95 3.02 9.07 -9.85
C LYS A 95 4.36 8.74 -9.17
N ASN A 96 4.42 7.63 -8.44
CA ASN A 96 5.62 7.17 -7.75
C ASN A 96 6.38 6.09 -8.54
N ILE A 97 6.16 5.94 -9.86
CA ILE A 97 6.80 4.90 -10.66
C ILE A 97 8.34 4.98 -10.61
N SER A 98 8.89 6.19 -10.51
CA SER A 98 10.34 6.45 -10.40
C SER A 98 10.97 5.90 -9.12
N LYS A 99 10.17 5.57 -8.10
CA LYS A 99 10.67 4.88 -6.90
C LYS A 99 11.09 3.44 -7.19
N ASN A 100 10.69 2.85 -8.32
CA ASN A 100 11.08 1.50 -8.72
C ASN A 100 10.82 0.48 -7.60
N TYR A 101 9.54 0.34 -7.19
CA TYR A 101 9.17 -0.62 -6.16
C TYR A 101 9.58 -2.03 -6.59
N SER A 102 10.37 -2.73 -5.78
CA SER A 102 10.75 -4.12 -6.08
C SER A 102 9.58 -5.06 -5.87
N VAL A 103 8.74 -4.77 -4.87
CA VAL A 103 7.50 -5.48 -4.56
C VAL A 103 6.39 -4.48 -4.24
N ILE A 104 5.19 -4.76 -4.73
CA ILE A 104 3.96 -4.14 -4.27
C ILE A 104 3.05 -5.21 -3.66
N HIS A 105 2.72 -5.03 -2.38
CA HIS A 105 1.88 -5.91 -1.60
C HIS A 105 0.49 -5.30 -1.49
N VAL A 106 -0.51 -5.99 -2.04
CA VAL A 106 -1.90 -5.54 -2.06
C VAL A 106 -2.71 -6.39 -1.09
N HIS A 107 -3.25 -5.74 -0.07
CA HIS A 107 -4.06 -6.38 0.96
C HIS A 107 -5.55 -6.35 0.58
N ASN A 108 -6.20 -7.51 0.72
CA ASN A 108 -7.65 -7.68 0.62
C ASN A 108 -8.40 -6.91 1.75
N MET A 109 -9.63 -6.43 1.57
CA MET A 109 -10.58 -6.53 0.42
C MET A 109 -10.84 -5.13 -0.16
N PRO A 110 -11.11 -4.96 -1.46
CA PRO A 110 -11.37 -5.97 -2.49
C PRO A 110 -10.17 -6.38 -3.35
N ASP A 111 -10.15 -7.65 -3.80
CA ASP A 111 -9.01 -8.24 -4.53
C ASP A 111 -8.69 -7.54 -5.86
N PHE A 112 -9.68 -6.91 -6.49
CA PHE A 112 -9.46 -6.16 -7.73
C PHE A 112 -8.50 -4.97 -7.55
N LEU A 113 -8.20 -4.55 -6.31
CA LEU A 113 -7.16 -3.57 -6.03
C LEU A 113 -5.78 -4.01 -6.53
N VAL A 114 -5.56 -5.31 -6.78
CA VAL A 114 -4.33 -5.78 -7.42
C VAL A 114 -4.08 -5.09 -8.77
N PHE A 115 -5.14 -4.71 -9.49
CA PHE A 115 -5.00 -4.01 -10.76
C PHE A 115 -4.54 -2.56 -10.62
N THR A 116 -4.49 -1.99 -9.40
CA THR A 116 -3.86 -0.68 -9.16
C THR A 116 -2.37 -0.69 -9.48
N THR A 117 -1.74 -1.87 -9.51
CA THR A 117 -0.31 -2.05 -9.76
C THR A 117 0.02 -2.31 -11.23
N LEU A 118 -0.96 -2.22 -12.15
CA LEU A 118 -0.79 -2.67 -13.54
C LEU A 118 0.41 -2.00 -14.22
N ILE A 119 0.53 -0.67 -14.09
CA ILE A 119 1.67 0.08 -14.64
C ILE A 119 2.96 -0.35 -13.96
N ASN A 120 3.01 -0.40 -12.62
CA ASN A 120 4.21 -0.81 -11.89
C ASN A 120 4.71 -2.21 -12.28
N LYS A 121 3.78 -3.15 -12.51
CA LYS A 121 4.10 -4.51 -12.97
C LYS A 121 4.75 -4.50 -14.35
N LEU A 122 4.29 -3.64 -15.27
CA LEU A 122 4.91 -3.45 -16.58
C LEU A 122 6.35 -2.88 -16.48
N PHE A 123 6.64 -2.12 -15.42
CA PHE A 123 7.97 -1.58 -15.12
C PHE A 123 8.81 -2.49 -14.20
N GLY A 124 8.39 -3.75 -14.01
CA GLY A 124 9.19 -4.78 -13.33
C GLY A 124 8.91 -4.98 -11.84
N SER A 125 7.94 -4.28 -11.25
CA SER A 125 7.52 -4.56 -9.87
C SER A 125 6.91 -5.96 -9.76
N LYS A 126 7.36 -6.75 -8.78
CA LYS A 126 6.66 -7.98 -8.37
C LYS A 126 5.41 -7.59 -7.59
N VAL A 127 4.35 -8.38 -7.72
CA VAL A 127 3.06 -8.10 -7.10
C VAL A 127 2.65 -9.27 -6.23
N ILE A 128 2.31 -8.99 -4.97
CA ILE A 128 1.74 -9.96 -4.02
C ILE A 128 0.30 -9.54 -3.77
N LEU A 129 -0.64 -10.47 -3.97
CA LEU A 129 -2.03 -10.30 -3.56
C LEU A 129 -2.26 -11.13 -2.30
N ASP A 130 -2.58 -10.45 -1.21
CA ASP A 130 -2.74 -11.01 0.13
C ASP A 130 -4.23 -11.18 0.44
N ILE A 131 -4.74 -12.34 0.02
CA ILE A 131 -6.13 -12.74 0.20
C ILE A 131 -6.27 -13.29 1.62
N HIS A 132 -7.20 -12.71 2.37
CA HIS A 132 -7.59 -13.21 3.67
C HIS A 132 -9.03 -13.70 3.57
N ASP A 133 -9.30 -14.91 4.04
CA ASP A 133 -10.68 -15.37 4.16
C ASP A 133 -11.41 -14.56 5.24
N ASN A 134 -12.56 -14.03 4.86
CA ASN A 134 -13.51 -13.44 5.80
C ASN A 134 -14.36 -14.59 6.36
N MET A 135 -13.80 -15.39 7.28
CA MET A 135 -14.60 -16.32 8.08
C MET A 135 -15.41 -15.55 9.13
#